data_AF-A0A0A7EL97-F1
#
_entry.id   AF-A0A0A7EL97-F1
#
_cell.length_a   1.000
_cell.length_b   1.000
_cell.length_c   1.000
_cell.angle_alpha   90.00
_cell.angle_beta   90.00
_cell.angle_gamma   90.00
#
_symmetry.space_group_name_H-M   'P 1'
#
loop_
_entity.id
_entity.type
_entity.pdbx_description
1 polymer ?
#
loop_
_entity_poly.entity_id
_entity_poly.type
_entity_poly.pdbx_seq_one_letter_code
_entity_poly.pdbx_strand_id
1 'polypeptide(L)'
;MDEISTVRIYLLRAMYAFIAFGLGVTTLPDVVSGSGQFADSDTIINAILMGFCLLSLLGIKYPLKMLPVLLLELIWKVFWLLVYALPMYLNHGLDEYAQELVFACAMGVILTPLVLPWGYLITHYLKAPATP
;
A
#
# COMPACT_ATOMS: atom_id res chain seq x y z
N MET A 1 23.74 -14.34 -4.56
CA MET A 1 22.43 -14.04 -3.95
C MET A 1 22.74 -13.08 -2.84
N ASP A 2 22.58 -11.77 -3.07
CA ASP A 2 22.87 -10.77 -2.04
C ASP A 2 22.08 -11.13 -0.78
N GLU A 3 22.79 -11.43 0.32
CA GLU A 3 22.17 -11.70 1.60
C GLU A 3 21.39 -10.45 2.00
N ILE A 4 20.08 -10.46 1.80
CA ILE A 4 19.22 -9.39 2.27
C ILE A 4 19.43 -9.32 3.79
N SER A 5 20.00 -8.21 4.25
CA SER A 5 20.27 -7.98 5.67
C SER A 5 19.02 -8.28 6.50
N THR A 6 19.20 -8.99 7.61
CA THR A 6 18.13 -9.31 8.56
C THR A 6 17.36 -8.06 9.00
N VAL A 7 18.05 -6.92 9.09
CA VAL A 7 17.44 -5.61 9.38
C VAL A 7 16.38 -5.26 8.35
N ARG A 8 16.67 -5.45 7.06
CA ARG A 8 15.72 -5.14 5.98
C ARG A 8 14.51 -6.07 6.02
N ILE A 9 14.68 -7.33 6.39
CA ILE A 9 13.55 -8.25 6.58
C ILE A 9 12.65 -7.78 7.73
N TYR A 10 13.22 -7.34 8.85
CA TYR A 10 12.44 -6.79 9.95
C TYR A 10 11.73 -5.49 9.58
N LEU A 11 12.38 -4.59 8.81
CA LEU A 11 11.76 -3.37 8.28
C LEU A 11 10.58 -3.69 7.35
N LEU A 12 10.71 -4.69 6.48
CA LEU A 12 9.60 -5.13 5.63
C LEU A 12 8.43 -5.64 6.48
N ARG A 13 8.69 -6.49 7.48
CA ARG A 13 7.66 -6.97 8.40
C ARG A 13 6.97 -5.84 9.16
N ALA A 14 7.75 -4.86 9.63
CA ALA A 14 7.22 -3.67 10.29
C ALA A 14 6.33 -2.87 9.35
N MET A 15 6.73 -2.70 8.08
CA MET A 15 5.91 -2.02 7.08
C MET A 15 4.59 -2.76 6.81
N TYR A 16 4.62 -4.08 6.65
CA TYR A 16 3.40 -4.88 6.49
C TYR A 16 2.46 -4.77 7.69
N ALA A 17 3.02 -4.82 8.92
CA ALA A 17 2.26 -4.63 10.13
C ALA A 17 1.66 -3.22 10.21
N PHE A 18 2.43 -2.19 9.85
CA PHE A 18 1.98 -0.80 9.80
C PHE A 18 0.81 -0.61 8.82
N ILE A 19 0.91 -1.17 7.61
CA ILE A 19 -0.16 -1.11 6.60
C ILE A 19 -1.41 -1.85 7.10
N ALA A 20 -1.25 -3.09 7.60
CA ALA A 20 -2.37 -3.87 8.09
C ALA A 20 -3.07 -3.20 9.28
N PHE A 21 -2.30 -2.60 10.18
CA PHE A 21 -2.84 -1.84 11.30
C PHE A 21 -3.56 -0.57 10.84
N GLY A 22 -2.94 0.22 9.97
CA GLY A 22 -3.55 1.43 9.42
C GLY A 22 -4.90 1.14 8.76
N LEU A 23 -4.94 0.20 7.82
CA LEU A 23 -6.16 -0.21 7.14
C LEU A 23 -7.17 -0.86 8.08
N GLY A 24 -6.71 -1.65 9.05
CA GLY A 24 -7.58 -2.28 10.04
C GLY A 24 -8.25 -1.26 10.96
N VAL A 25 -7.63 -0.12 11.24
CA VAL A 25 -8.23 0.94 12.06
C VAL A 25 -9.12 1.86 11.22
N THR A 26 -8.72 2.19 10.00
CA THR A 26 -9.45 3.17 9.18
C THR A 26 -10.56 2.54 8.35
N THR A 27 -10.32 1.40 7.70
CA THR A 27 -11.24 0.81 6.72
C THR A 27 -12.19 -0.22 7.33
N LEU A 28 -11.75 -0.97 8.34
CA LEU A 28 -12.60 -2.00 8.96
C LEU A 28 -13.91 -1.44 9.55
N PRO A 29 -13.92 -0.30 10.27
CA PRO A 29 -15.18 0.27 10.78
C PRO A 29 -16.17 0.60 9.68
N ASP A 30 -15.71 1.14 8.55
CA ASP A 30 -16.55 1.52 7.40
C ASP A 30 -17.15 0.29 6.72
N VAL A 31 -16.38 -0.78 6.60
CA VAL A 31 -16.86 -2.07 6.06
C VAL A 31 -17.93 -2.67 6.95
N VAL A 32 -17.74 -2.63 8.27
CA VAL A 32 -18.69 -3.20 9.24
C VAL A 32 -19.96 -2.37 9.30
N SER A 33 -19.84 -1.04 9.35
CA SER A 33 -20.98 -0.13 9.46
C SER A 33 -21.82 -0.07 8.18
N GLY A 34 -21.20 -0.13 7.01
CA GLY A 34 -21.86 -0.13 5.70
C GLY A 34 -22.35 -1.50 5.21
N SER A 35 -22.11 -2.57 5.98
CA SER A 35 -22.43 -3.94 5.55
C SER A 35 -23.92 -4.13 5.23
N GLY A 36 -24.22 -4.43 3.96
CA GLY A 36 -25.57 -4.80 3.50
C GLY A 36 -26.54 -3.63 3.29
N GLN A 37 -26.09 -2.37 3.36
CA GLN A 37 -26.98 -1.22 3.19
C GLN A 37 -27.15 -0.82 1.72
N PHE A 38 -26.05 -0.68 0.96
CA PHE A 38 -26.06 -0.24 -0.44
C PHE A 38 -24.87 -0.85 -1.20
N ALA A 39 -24.89 -0.79 -2.54
CA ALA A 39 -23.76 -1.15 -3.40
C ALA A 39 -23.33 0.07 -4.19
N ASP A 40 -22.15 0.60 -3.89
CA ASP A 40 -21.54 1.77 -4.52
C ASP A 40 -20.02 1.58 -4.70
N SER A 41 -19.36 2.59 -5.28
CA SER A 41 -17.90 2.57 -5.48
C SER A 41 -17.12 2.41 -4.16
N ASP A 42 -17.62 2.97 -3.06
CA ASP A 42 -16.95 2.95 -1.76
C ASP A 42 -16.97 1.54 -1.17
N THR A 43 -18.09 0.81 -1.32
CA THR A 43 -18.15 -0.60 -0.90
C THR A 43 -17.14 -1.48 -1.63
N ILE A 44 -16.89 -1.22 -2.93
CA ILE A 44 -15.89 -1.93 -3.72
C ILE A 44 -14.48 -1.56 -3.25
N ILE A 45 -14.20 -0.26 -3.05
CA ILE A 45 -12.90 0.23 -2.57
C ILE A 45 -12.59 -0.38 -1.21
N ASN A 46 -13.55 -0.36 -0.29
CA ASN A 46 -13.42 -0.90 1.06
C ASN A 46 -13.16 -2.41 1.05
N ALA A 47 -13.85 -3.17 0.18
CA ALA A 47 -13.59 -4.60 0.02
C ALA A 47 -12.17 -4.88 -0.50
N ILE A 48 -11.70 -4.10 -1.49
CA ILE A 48 -10.33 -4.22 -2.03
C ILE A 48 -9.29 -3.87 -0.95
N LEU A 49 -9.51 -2.78 -0.20
CA LEU A 49 -8.62 -2.34 0.88
C LEU A 49 -8.57 -3.35 2.03
N MET A 50 -9.68 -4.01 2.36
CA MET A 50 -9.68 -5.11 3.33
C MET A 50 -8.94 -6.33 2.81
N GLY A 51 -9.11 -6.70 1.54
CA GLY A 51 -8.29 -7.74 0.92
C GLY A 51 -6.80 -7.41 0.98
N PHE A 52 -6.46 -6.15 0.72
CA PHE A 52 -5.10 -5.62 0.81
C PHE A 52 -4.54 -5.66 2.25
N CYS A 53 -5.38 -5.39 3.26
CA CYS A 53 -5.05 -5.57 4.68
C CYS A 53 -4.72 -7.03 5.00
N LEU A 54 -5.55 -7.98 4.55
CA LEU A 54 -5.31 -9.42 4.77
C LEU A 54 -4.03 -9.92 4.08
N LEU A 55 -3.76 -9.47 2.85
CA LEU A 55 -2.51 -9.78 2.17
C LEU A 55 -1.29 -9.19 2.89
N SER A 56 -1.44 -8.01 3.49
CA SER A 56 -0.40 -7.40 4.30
C SER A 56 -0.08 -8.22 5.56
N LEU A 57 -1.09 -8.81 6.21
CA LEU A 57 -0.87 -9.76 7.31
C LEU A 57 -0.06 -10.99 6.87
N LEU A 58 -0.33 -11.53 5.68
CA LEU A 58 0.50 -12.60 5.10
C LEU A 58 1.92 -12.14 4.79
N GLY A 59 2.10 -10.87 4.41
CA GLY A 59 3.40 -10.23 4.21
C GLY A 59 4.27 -10.20 5.46
N ILE A 60 3.69 -10.14 6.66
CA ILE A 60 4.44 -10.25 7.92
C ILE A 60 5.14 -11.62 8.02
N LYS A 61 4.43 -12.69 7.63
CA LYS A 61 4.99 -14.06 7.64
C LYS A 61 5.97 -14.29 6.48
N TYR A 62 5.64 -13.79 5.28
CA TYR A 62 6.40 -14.02 4.05
C TYR A 62 6.83 -12.71 3.34
N PRO A 63 7.67 -11.88 3.97
CA PRO A 63 7.92 -10.50 3.52
C PRO A 63 8.54 -10.39 2.13
N LEU A 64 9.41 -11.32 1.74
CA LEU A 64 10.05 -11.29 0.42
C LEU A 64 9.13 -11.82 -0.70
N LYS A 65 8.23 -12.77 -0.38
CA LYS A 65 7.30 -13.33 -1.36
C LYS A 65 6.14 -12.37 -1.64
N MET A 66 5.77 -11.56 -0.66
CA MET A 66 4.68 -10.59 -0.75
C MET A 66 5.13 -9.20 -1.19
N LEU A 67 6.35 -9.02 -1.70
CA LEU A 67 6.79 -7.74 -2.25
C LEU A 67 5.84 -7.11 -3.28
N PRO A 68 5.10 -7.87 -4.12
CA PRO A 68 4.11 -7.28 -5.03
C PRO A 68 3.02 -6.47 -4.31
N VAL A 69 2.70 -6.82 -3.05
CA VAL A 69 1.73 -6.09 -2.22
C VAL A 69 2.26 -4.68 -1.88
N LEU A 70 3.55 -4.56 -1.52
CA LEU A 70 4.17 -3.25 -1.27
C LEU A 70 4.40 -2.44 -2.55
N LEU A 71 4.65 -3.12 -3.68
CA LEU A 71 4.72 -2.44 -4.97
C LEU A 71 3.35 -1.88 -5.37
N LEU A 72 2.28 -2.66 -5.19
CA LEU A 72 0.92 -2.19 -5.40
C LEU A 72 0.66 -0.96 -4.52
N GLU A 73 0.99 -1.04 -3.22
CA GLU A 73 0.89 0.07 -2.25
C GLU A 73 1.50 1.36 -2.77
N LEU A 74 2.74 1.27 -3.23
CA LEU A 74 3.48 2.41 -3.73
C LEU A 74 2.86 2.94 -5.02
N ILE A 75 2.54 2.06 -5.98
CA ILE A 75 2.03 2.43 -7.29
C ILE A 75 0.69 3.15 -7.18
N TRP A 76 -0.27 2.60 -6.43
CA TRP A 76 -1.59 3.19 -6.34
C TRP A 76 -1.56 4.54 -5.64
N LYS A 77 -0.73 4.72 -4.60
CA LYS A 77 -0.57 6.01 -3.90
C LYS A 77 0.12 7.05 -4.76
N VAL A 78 1.20 6.67 -5.46
CA VAL A 78 1.88 7.57 -6.41
C VAL A 78 0.90 8.00 -7.50
N PHE A 79 0.15 7.05 -8.08
CA PHE A 79 -0.85 7.35 -9.09
C PHE A 79 -1.92 8.29 -8.53
N TRP A 80 -2.42 8.02 -7.32
CA TRP A 80 -3.44 8.86 -6.70
C TRP A 80 -2.96 10.30 -6.48
N LEU A 81 -1.74 10.46 -5.93
CA LEU A 81 -1.14 11.78 -5.69
C LEU A 81 -0.88 12.55 -6.98
N LEU A 82 -0.35 11.90 -8.02
CA LEU A 82 0.01 12.57 -9.27
C LEU A 82 -1.19 12.88 -10.16
N VAL A 83 -2.15 11.96 -10.24
CA VAL A 83 -3.26 12.04 -11.20
C VAL A 83 -4.47 12.74 -10.62
N TYR A 84 -4.71 12.67 -9.31
CA TYR A 84 -5.88 13.26 -8.69
C TYR A 84 -5.51 14.41 -7.74
N ALA A 85 -4.66 14.14 -6.73
CA ALA A 85 -4.40 15.14 -5.70
C ALA A 85 -3.66 16.38 -6.23
N LEU A 86 -2.66 16.18 -7.08
CA LEU A 86 -1.88 17.27 -7.65
C LEU A 86 -2.75 18.19 -8.53
N PRO A 87 -3.55 17.70 -9.49
CA PRO A 87 -4.51 18.54 -10.19
C PRO A 87 -5.53 19.22 -9.29
N MET A 88 -6.06 18.54 -8.25
CA MET A 88 -6.99 19.17 -7.29
C MET A 88 -6.33 20.35 -6.57
N TYR A 89 -5.12 20.16 -6.05
CA TYR A 89 -4.36 21.21 -5.37
C TYR A 89 -4.10 22.42 -6.28
N LEU A 90 -3.75 22.19 -7.55
CA LEU A 90 -3.42 23.25 -8.50
C LEU A 90 -4.63 24.07 -8.96
N ASN A 91 -5.83 23.47 -9.03
CA ASN A 91 -7.01 24.12 -9.61
C ASN A 91 -8.03 24.60 -8.58
N HIS A 92 -8.23 23.83 -7.50
CA HIS A 92 -9.37 23.99 -6.60
C HIS A 92 -8.96 24.04 -5.13
N GLY A 93 -7.69 23.77 -4.81
CA GLY A 93 -7.23 23.51 -3.45
C GLY A 93 -7.64 22.11 -2.99
N LEU A 94 -7.20 21.73 -1.79
CA LEU A 94 -7.54 20.47 -1.16
C LEU A 94 -8.55 20.72 -0.05
N ASP A 95 -9.70 20.05 -0.09
CA ASP A 95 -10.60 19.99 1.05
C ASP A 95 -9.99 19.18 2.20
N GLU A 96 -10.62 19.22 3.37
CA GLU A 96 -10.09 18.58 4.59
C GLU A 96 -9.87 17.08 4.38
N TYR A 97 -10.81 16.41 3.72
CA TYR A 97 -10.72 14.98 3.39
C TYR A 97 -9.54 14.68 2.45
N ALA A 98 -9.37 15.46 1.39
CA ALA A 98 -8.27 15.31 0.45
C ALA A 98 -6.92 15.62 1.12
N GLN A 99 -6.85 16.55 2.07
CA GLN A 99 -5.63 16.83 2.83
C GLN A 99 -5.19 15.63 3.68
N GLU A 100 -6.12 15.00 4.40
CA GLU A 100 -5.84 13.79 5.19
C GLU A 100 -5.37 12.63 4.30
N LEU A 101 -6.06 12.42 3.17
CA LEU A 101 -5.67 11.42 2.17
C LEU A 101 -4.29 11.70 1.56
N VAL A 102 -4.00 12.95 1.21
CA VAL A 102 -2.67 13.35 0.71
C VAL A 102 -1.60 13.04 1.75
N PHE A 103 -1.84 13.36 3.02
CA PHE A 103 -0.89 13.06 4.09
C PHE A 103 -0.66 11.56 4.24
N ALA A 104 -1.72 10.75 4.30
CA ALA A 104 -1.63 9.29 4.40
C ALA A 104 -0.93 8.66 3.19
N CYS A 105 -1.23 9.14 1.98
CA CYS A 105 -0.60 8.69 0.74
C CYS A 105 0.88 9.09 0.69
N ALA A 106 1.21 10.34 1.02
CA ALA A 106 2.59 10.84 1.02
C ALA A 106 3.47 10.07 2.01
N MET A 107 2.96 9.78 3.21
CA MET A 107 3.67 8.93 4.17
C MET A 107 3.99 7.55 3.58
N GLY A 108 3.03 6.89 2.92
CA GLY A 108 3.27 5.61 2.25
C GLY A 108 4.32 5.71 1.14
N VAL A 109 4.20 6.72 0.27
CA VAL A 109 5.16 6.97 -0.82
C VAL A 109 6.57 7.25 -0.32
N ILE A 110 6.75 7.79 0.88
CA ILE A 110 8.08 8.01 1.46
C ILE A 110 8.59 6.74 2.17
N LEU A 111 7.76 6.09 2.99
CA LEU A 111 8.17 4.96 3.83
C LEU A 111 8.38 3.68 3.02
N THR A 112 7.52 3.39 2.04
CA THR A 112 7.59 2.13 1.28
C THR A 112 8.87 2.00 0.48
N PRO A 113 9.31 3.01 -0.30
CA PRO A 113 10.62 2.99 -0.97
C PRO A 113 11.81 2.77 -0.04
N LEU A 114 11.73 3.28 1.20
CA LEU A 114 12.82 3.18 2.17
C LEU A 114 13.04 1.73 2.63
N VAL A 115 11.94 0.97 2.80
CA VAL A 115 12.00 -0.42 3.27
C VAL A 115 12.20 -1.43 2.13
N LEU A 116 11.86 -1.06 0.89
CA LEU A 116 11.94 -1.97 -0.25
C LEU A 116 13.38 -2.38 -0.59
N PRO A 117 13.66 -3.69 -0.78
CA PRO A 117 14.96 -4.18 -1.22
C PRO A 117 15.13 -3.94 -2.74
N TRP A 118 15.43 -2.71 -3.15
CA TRP A 118 15.57 -2.34 -4.57
C TRP A 118 16.47 -3.27 -5.39
N GLY A 119 17.63 -3.67 -4.85
CA GLY A 119 18.52 -4.63 -5.52
C GLY A 119 17.86 -5.99 -5.77
N TYR A 120 17.09 -6.49 -4.79
CA TYR A 120 16.31 -7.72 -4.95
C TYR A 120 15.19 -7.54 -5.98
N LEU A 121 14.47 -6.41 -5.93
CA LEU A 121 13.37 -6.12 -6.86
C LEU A 121 13.85 -6.13 -8.31
N ILE A 122 14.94 -5.42 -8.59
CA ILE A 122 15.53 -5.35 -9.94
C ILE A 122 15.97 -6.73 -10.40
N THR A 123 16.62 -7.50 -9.51
CA THR A 123 17.14 -8.82 -9.88
C THR A 123 16.03 -9.85 -10.10
N HIS A 124 14.98 -9.82 -9.28
CA HIS A 124 13.94 -10.86 -9.25
C HIS A 124 12.72 -10.55 -10.13
N TYR A 125 12.34 -9.28 -10.30
CA TYR A 125 11.16 -8.90 -11.08
C TYR A 125 11.51 -8.32 -12.46
N LEU A 126 12.66 -7.66 -12.62
CA LEU A 126 13.04 -7.04 -13.89
C LEU A 126 14.04 -7.86 -14.70
N LYS A 127 15.03 -8.47 -14.03
CA LYS A 127 16.11 -9.21 -14.70
C LYS A 127 15.90 -10.73 -14.73
N ALA A 128 15.00 -11.26 -13.92
CA ALA A 128 14.76 -12.70 -13.91
C ALA A 128 14.12 -13.12 -15.24
N PRO A 129 14.57 -14.24 -15.84
CA PRO A 129 13.92 -14.77 -17.02
C PRO A 129 12.46 -15.11 -16.71
N ALA A 130 11.55 -14.79 -17.64
CA ALA A 130 10.16 -15.18 -17.51
C ALA A 130 10.07 -16.71 -17.39
N THR A 131 9.24 -17.19 -16.47
CA THR A 131 8.86 -18.60 -16.43
C THR A 131 8.17 -18.95 -17.76
N PRO A 132 8.59 -20.02 -18.46
CA PRO A 132 7.97 -20.45 -19.71
C PRO A 132 6.52 -20.90 -19.55
#